data_AF-A0A812NE60-F1
#
_entry.id   AF-A0A812NE60-F1
#
_cell.length_a   1.000
_cell.length_b   1.000
_cell.length_c   1.000
_cell.angle_alpha   90.00
_cell.angle_beta   90.00
_cell.angle_gamma   90.00
#
_symmetry.space_group_name_H-M   'P 1'
#
loop_
_entity.id
_entity.type
_entity.pdbx_description
1 polymer ?
#
loop_
_entity_poly.entity_id
_entity_poly.type
_entity_poly.pdbx_seq_one_letter_code
_entity_poly.pdbx_strand_id
1 'polypeptide(L)'
;MAATLVEAMSDLTLKEPEPKEESIMVEFKVAGLKSFQLECPRDAAVRDIKKLAMEQCNIEPEHMRLIYNSRQLKDGDTLECYKSDAPIQVFFTAGHVAVMGGVGGTGGGPRGGHGAQPQKHPFSTPVRGLPGSKGLRSSRVSGRPGGMALIRKYGIMMKRQEFREKAEEIGFIKYR
;
A
#
# COMPACT_ATOMS: atom_id res chain seq x y z
N MET A 1 -62.68 -32.65 3.78
CA MET A 1 -61.73 -32.28 4.85
C MET A 1 -60.26 -32.57 4.49
N ALA A 2 -59.91 -32.79 3.21
CA ALA A 2 -58.51 -32.95 2.78
C ALA A 2 -57.97 -31.71 2.02
N ALA A 3 -58.85 -30.96 1.35
CA ALA A 3 -58.45 -29.77 0.58
C ALA A 3 -58.03 -28.58 1.47
N THR A 4 -58.66 -28.42 2.64
CA THR A 4 -58.39 -27.28 3.55
C THR A 4 -57.05 -27.37 4.29
N LEU A 5 -56.43 -28.55 4.33
CA LEU A 5 -55.15 -28.76 5.00
C LEU A 5 -53.97 -28.50 4.04
N VAL A 6 -54.18 -28.63 2.73
CA VAL A 6 -53.17 -28.33 1.70
C VAL A 6 -52.96 -26.82 1.57
N GLU A 7 -54.02 -26.01 1.63
CA GLU A 7 -53.93 -24.54 1.59
C GLU A 7 -53.23 -23.96 2.83
N ALA A 8 -53.46 -24.54 4.03
CA ALA A 8 -52.78 -24.11 5.26
C ALA A 8 -51.28 -24.46 5.29
N MET A 9 -50.84 -25.46 4.51
CA MET A 9 -49.44 -25.86 4.43
C MET A 9 -48.66 -25.05 3.38
N SER A 10 -49.33 -24.44 2.40
CA SER A 10 -48.70 -23.49 1.47
C SER A 10 -48.40 -22.13 2.10
N ASP A 11 -49.16 -21.70 3.12
CA ASP A 11 -48.95 -20.44 3.85
C ASP A 11 -47.78 -20.49 4.85
N LEU A 12 -47.21 -21.67 5.11
CA LEU A 12 -45.99 -21.85 5.92
C LEU A 12 -44.72 -21.94 5.07
N THR A 13 -44.84 -21.81 3.75
CA THR A 13 -43.67 -21.70 2.89
C THR A 13 -43.11 -20.28 3.05
N LEU A 14 -41.99 -20.16 3.76
CA LEU A 14 -41.25 -18.92 3.90
C LEU A 14 -41.10 -18.30 2.51
N LYS A 15 -41.82 -17.20 2.27
CA LYS A 15 -41.66 -16.39 1.07
C LYS A 15 -40.21 -15.94 1.07
N GLU A 16 -39.42 -16.50 0.17
CA GLU A 16 -38.04 -16.07 -0.05
C GLU A 16 -38.05 -14.55 -0.11
N PRO A 17 -37.29 -13.84 0.73
CA PRO A 17 -37.30 -12.39 0.70
C PRO A 17 -36.74 -12.00 -0.67
N GLU A 18 -37.63 -11.54 -1.55
CA GLU A 18 -37.30 -10.81 -2.77
C GLU A 18 -36.14 -9.88 -2.42
N PRO A 19 -34.93 -10.06 -3.00
CA PRO A 19 -33.85 -9.14 -2.75
C PRO A 19 -34.36 -7.77 -3.23
N LYS A 20 -34.53 -6.84 -2.29
CA LYS A 20 -34.75 -5.44 -2.65
C LYS A 20 -33.45 -4.99 -3.29
N GLU A 21 -33.37 -5.12 -4.61
CA GLU A 21 -32.22 -4.74 -5.43
C GLU A 21 -32.14 -3.22 -5.49
N GLU A 22 -31.80 -2.60 -4.36
CA GLU A 22 -31.26 -1.26 -4.35
C GLU A 22 -29.77 -1.39 -4.68
N SER A 23 -29.48 -1.75 -5.93
CA SER A 23 -28.11 -1.74 -6.46
C SER A 23 -27.65 -0.29 -6.60
N ILE A 24 -26.41 -0.06 -6.18
CA ILE A 24 -25.74 1.22 -6.30
C ILE A 24 -24.57 1.05 -7.26
N MET A 25 -24.47 1.97 -8.23
CA MET A 25 -23.23 2.14 -8.99
C MET A 25 -22.22 2.93 -8.16
N VAL A 26 -21.07 2.32 -7.89
CA VAL A 26 -19.97 2.93 -7.15
C VAL A 26 -18.74 3.03 -8.06
N GLU A 27 -18.14 4.22 -8.13
CA GLU A 27 -16.87 4.40 -8.82
C GLU A 27 -15.69 4.10 -7.90
N PHE A 28 -14.79 3.23 -8.36
CA PHE A 28 -13.55 2.88 -7.68
C PHE A 28 -12.36 3.51 -8.41
N LYS A 29 -11.51 4.21 -7.66
CA LYS A 29 -10.27 4.81 -8.14
C LYS A 29 -9.09 4.07 -7.53
N VAL A 30 -8.34 3.37 -8.37
CA VAL A 30 -7.14 2.62 -7.96
C VAL A 30 -5.91 3.45 -8.23
N ALA A 31 -4.96 3.48 -7.29
CA ALA A 31 -3.66 4.10 -7.51
C ALA A 31 -2.88 3.34 -8.59
N GLY A 32 -2.79 3.92 -9.80
CA GLY A 32 -2.03 3.36 -10.93
C GLY A 32 -2.87 2.73 -12.04
N LEU A 33 -4.18 2.52 -11.86
CA LEU A 33 -5.07 1.99 -12.90
C LEU A 33 -6.18 2.99 -13.27
N LYS A 34 -6.91 2.68 -14.34
CA LYS A 34 -8.12 3.43 -14.75
C LYS A 34 -9.21 3.23 -13.70
N SER A 35 -9.99 4.28 -13.40
CA SER A 35 -11.18 4.12 -12.57
C SER A 35 -12.20 3.23 -13.27
N PHE A 36 -12.93 2.45 -12.48
CA PHE A 36 -14.00 1.58 -12.97
C PHE A 36 -15.23 1.72 -12.08
N GLN A 37 -16.39 1.45 -12.66
CA GLN A 37 -17.66 1.46 -11.96
C GLN A 37 -18.06 0.01 -11.70
N LEU A 38 -18.51 -0.26 -10.48
CA LEU A 38 -18.98 -1.57 -10.07
C LEU A 38 -20.39 -1.42 -9.49
N GLU A 39 -21.28 -2.31 -9.89
CA GLU A 39 -22.62 -2.42 -9.33
C GLU A 39 -22.55 -3.27 -8.05
N CYS A 40 -23.00 -2.71 -6.94
CA CYS A 40 -22.98 -3.37 -5.63
C CYS A 40 -24.33 -3.16 -4.91
N PRO A 41 -24.88 -4.18 -4.23
CA PRO A 41 -26.07 -3.99 -3.41
C PRO A 41 -25.75 -3.12 -2.17
N ARG A 42 -26.71 -2.29 -1.73
CA ARG A 42 -26.57 -1.43 -0.53
C ARG A 42 -26.14 -2.18 0.74
N ASP A 43 -26.68 -3.37 0.89
CA ASP A 43 -26.47 -4.22 2.06
C ASP A 43 -25.18 -5.06 1.97
N ALA A 44 -24.40 -4.91 0.88
CA ALA A 44 -23.14 -5.60 0.73
C ALA A 44 -22.13 -5.16 1.79
N ALA A 45 -21.53 -6.14 2.46
CA ALA A 45 -20.39 -5.90 3.32
C ALA A 45 -19.16 -5.54 2.46
N VAL A 46 -18.27 -4.70 3.00
CA VAL A 46 -16.99 -4.35 2.40
C VAL A 46 -16.16 -5.59 2.01
N ARG A 47 -16.28 -6.68 2.76
CA ARG A 47 -15.64 -7.96 2.44
C ARG A 47 -16.03 -8.50 1.06
N ASP A 48 -17.30 -8.40 0.67
CA ASP A 48 -17.78 -8.95 -0.60
C ASP A 48 -17.45 -8.01 -1.76
N ILE A 49 -17.48 -6.69 -1.52
CA ILE A 49 -17.02 -5.68 -2.48
C ILE A 49 -15.54 -5.86 -2.82
N LYS A 50 -14.71 -6.17 -1.83
CA LYS A 50 -13.28 -6.45 -2.08
C LYS A 50 -13.08 -7.67 -2.98
N LYS A 51 -13.93 -8.70 -2.89
CA LYS A 51 -13.87 -9.87 -3.79
C LYS A 51 -14.26 -9.50 -5.20
N LEU A 52 -15.33 -8.73 -5.39
CA LEU A 52 -15.74 -8.25 -6.71
C LEU A 52 -14.68 -7.32 -7.32
N ALA A 53 -14.11 -6.43 -6.52
CA ALA A 53 -13.04 -5.54 -6.94
C ALA A 53 -11.73 -6.28 -7.25
N MET A 54 -11.49 -7.48 -6.69
CA MET A 54 -10.33 -8.31 -7.00
C MET A 54 -10.33 -8.71 -8.47
N GLU A 55 -11.48 -9.04 -9.06
CA GLU A 55 -11.59 -9.43 -10.48
C GLU A 55 -11.20 -8.27 -11.41
N GLN A 56 -11.54 -7.04 -11.04
CA GLN A 56 -11.23 -5.85 -11.84
C GLN A 56 -9.80 -5.34 -11.62
N CYS A 57 -9.30 -5.41 -10.38
CA CYS A 57 -8.01 -4.83 -10.00
C CYS A 57 -6.85 -5.84 -10.03
N ASN A 58 -7.12 -7.14 -10.02
CA ASN A 58 -6.14 -8.20 -9.74
C ASN A 58 -5.38 -8.00 -8.41
N ILE A 59 -6.08 -7.52 -7.38
CA ILE A 59 -5.52 -7.29 -6.04
C ILE A 59 -6.27 -8.16 -5.04
N GLU A 60 -5.54 -8.94 -4.25
CA GLU A 60 -6.13 -9.79 -3.21
C GLU A 60 -6.91 -8.95 -2.16
N PRO A 61 -8.08 -9.42 -1.70
CA PRO A 61 -8.95 -8.67 -0.79
C PRO A 61 -8.29 -8.37 0.56
N GLU A 62 -7.34 -9.20 1.01
CA GLU A 62 -6.57 -9.00 2.24
C GLU A 62 -5.64 -7.79 2.17
N HIS A 63 -5.12 -7.49 0.98
CA HIS A 63 -4.19 -6.37 0.76
C HIS A 63 -4.90 -5.10 0.30
N MET A 64 -6.21 -5.20 0.05
CA MET A 64 -7.03 -4.09 -0.41
C MET A 64 -7.48 -3.20 0.75
N ARG A 65 -7.11 -1.92 0.69
CA ARG A 65 -7.55 -0.87 1.61
C ARG A 65 -8.45 0.12 0.88
N LEU A 66 -9.72 0.11 1.21
CA LEU A 66 -10.71 1.05 0.67
C LEU A 66 -10.75 2.30 1.55
N ILE A 67 -10.68 3.48 0.92
CA ILE A 67 -10.75 4.79 1.57
C ILE A 67 -11.86 5.61 0.88
N TYR A 68 -12.83 6.05 1.67
CA TYR A 68 -13.91 6.92 1.22
C TYR A 68 -13.90 8.20 2.05
N ASN A 69 -13.85 9.38 1.41
CA ASN A 69 -13.80 10.68 2.08
C ASN A 69 -12.82 10.75 3.27
N SER A 70 -11.61 10.21 3.08
CA SER A 70 -10.55 10.10 4.11
C SER A 70 -10.81 9.12 5.27
N ARG A 71 -11.94 8.39 5.27
CA ARG A 71 -12.23 7.30 6.20
C ARG A 71 -11.89 5.96 5.55
N GLN A 72 -11.11 5.14 6.26
CA GLN A 72 -10.86 3.76 5.85
C GLN A 72 -12.09 2.90 6.18
N LEU A 73 -12.55 2.13 5.18
CA LEU A 73 -13.61 1.15 5.35
C LEU A 73 -13.03 -0.16 5.91
N LYS A 74 -13.68 -0.73 6.92
CA LYS A 74 -13.36 -2.05 7.48
C LYS A 74 -14.29 -3.11 6.89
N ASP A 75 -13.90 -4.38 6.99
CA ASP A 75 -14.65 -5.50 6.40
C ASP A 75 -16.07 -5.66 6.94
N GLY A 76 -16.34 -5.15 8.16
CA GLY A 76 -17.66 -5.15 8.79
C GLY A 76 -18.48 -3.87 8.57
N ASP A 77 -17.96 -2.88 7.84
CA ASP A 77 -18.77 -1.71 7.47
C ASP A 77 -19.67 -2.08 6.28
N THR A 78 -20.93 -1.60 6.30
CA THR A 78 -21.87 -1.69 5.17
C THR A 78 -21.79 -0.43 4.30
N LEU A 79 -22.18 -0.55 3.04
CA LEU A 79 -22.23 0.60 2.11
C LEU A 79 -23.39 1.56 2.38
N GLU A 80 -24.32 1.22 3.28
CA GLU A 80 -25.48 2.04 3.64
C GLU A 80 -25.13 3.51 3.96
N CYS A 81 -23.95 3.75 4.54
CA CYS A 81 -23.50 5.08 4.95
C CYS A 81 -22.77 5.87 3.86
N TYR A 82 -22.45 5.26 2.71
CA TYR A 82 -21.54 5.84 1.73
C TYR A 82 -22.28 6.10 0.41
N LYS A 83 -22.74 7.35 0.25
CA LYS A 83 -23.44 7.80 -0.96
C LYS A 83 -22.47 7.87 -2.14
N SER A 84 -22.94 7.48 -3.32
CA SER A 84 -22.17 7.38 -4.58
C SER A 84 -21.59 8.68 -5.13
N ASP A 85 -21.70 9.78 -4.40
CA ASP A 85 -21.29 11.11 -4.87
C ASP A 85 -19.76 11.24 -5.00
N ALA A 86 -18.99 10.38 -4.32
CA ALA A 86 -17.53 10.41 -4.34
C ALA A 86 -16.92 9.03 -4.66
N PRO A 87 -15.81 8.97 -5.43
CA PRO A 87 -15.17 7.71 -5.77
C PRO A 87 -14.43 7.11 -4.57
N ILE A 88 -14.58 5.80 -4.37
CA ILE A 88 -13.83 5.05 -3.35
C ILE A 88 -12.39 4.89 -3.85
N GLN A 89 -11.42 5.32 -3.05
CA GLN A 89 -10.01 5.13 -3.36
C GLN A 89 -9.53 3.76 -2.87
N VAL A 90 -8.91 3.00 -3.77
CA VAL A 90 -8.33 1.70 -3.48
C VAL A 90 -6.82 1.84 -3.36
N PHE A 91 -6.30 1.47 -2.18
CA PHE A 91 -4.87 1.37 -1.88
C PHE A 91 -4.49 -0.09 -1.61
N PHE A 92 -3.23 -0.42 -1.85
CA PHE A 92 -2.67 -1.73 -1.54
C PHE A 92 -1.56 -1.60 -0.49
N THR A 93 -1.49 -2.55 0.45
CA THR A 93 -0.41 -2.61 1.44
C THR A 93 0.90 -3.04 0.78
N ALA A 94 2.00 -2.34 1.08
CA ALA A 94 3.30 -2.43 0.40
C ALA A 94 4.07 -3.77 0.51
N GLY A 95 3.43 -4.87 0.92
CA GLY A 95 4.03 -6.20 1.03
C GLY A 95 3.78 -7.13 -0.16
N HIS A 96 2.74 -6.88 -0.95
CA HIS A 96 2.33 -7.75 -2.07
C HIS A 96 2.35 -6.96 -3.38
N VAL A 97 3.54 -6.76 -3.92
CA VAL A 97 3.74 -6.10 -5.22
C VAL A 97 3.79 -7.20 -6.29
N ALA A 98 2.63 -7.77 -6.62
CA ALA A 98 2.58 -8.84 -7.62
C ALA A 98 2.37 -8.33 -9.06
N VAL A 99 1.80 -7.14 -9.30
CA VAL A 99 1.31 -6.81 -10.66
C VAL A 99 1.69 -5.43 -11.21
N MET A 100 2.24 -4.49 -10.45
CA MET A 100 2.62 -3.19 -11.04
C MET A 100 4.04 -2.76 -10.68
N GLY A 101 4.94 -2.99 -11.63
CA GLY A 101 6.24 -2.35 -11.64
C GLY A 101 6.08 -0.83 -11.57
N GLY A 102 6.41 -0.28 -10.40
CA GLY A 102 6.64 1.15 -10.20
C GLY A 102 5.38 2.00 -10.14
N VAL A 103 4.99 2.39 -8.92
CA VAL A 103 4.67 3.77 -8.51
C VAL A 103 4.79 3.77 -6.99
N GLY A 104 6.03 3.68 -6.53
CA GLY A 104 6.39 3.96 -5.14
C GLY A 104 6.67 5.44 -5.01
N GLY A 105 5.71 6.19 -4.49
CA GLY A 105 5.92 7.49 -3.85
C GLY A 105 6.39 8.64 -4.74
N THR A 106 5.48 9.58 -4.99
CA THR A 106 5.81 10.99 -5.18
C THR A 106 6.54 11.50 -3.93
N GLY A 107 7.85 11.26 -3.89
CA GLY A 107 8.76 11.72 -2.85
C GLY A 107 10.18 11.58 -3.39
N GLY A 108 10.67 12.64 -4.03
CA GLY A 108 12.00 12.68 -4.63
C GLY A 108 13.09 12.27 -3.65
N GLY A 109 13.54 11.03 -3.78
CA GLY A 109 14.69 10.47 -3.07
C GLY A 109 15.47 9.59 -4.04
N PRO A 110 16.80 9.75 -4.16
CA PRO A 110 17.56 9.01 -5.16
C PRO A 110 17.52 7.51 -4.85
N ARG A 111 17.11 6.77 -5.87
CA ARG A 111 17.04 5.31 -5.99
C ARG A 111 18.31 4.65 -5.45
N GLY A 112 18.14 3.63 -4.61
CA GLY A 112 19.23 2.79 -4.08
C GLY A 112 19.21 2.60 -2.56
N GLY A 113 18.03 2.41 -1.96
CA GLY A 113 17.92 2.04 -0.55
C GLY A 113 17.55 0.57 -0.44
N HIS A 114 18.48 -0.27 0.03
CA HIS A 114 18.09 -1.55 0.63
C HIS A 114 16.99 -1.25 1.65
N GLY A 115 15.78 -1.78 1.41
CA GLY A 115 14.63 -1.57 2.26
C GLY A 115 15.01 -1.79 3.70
N ALA A 116 14.74 -0.79 4.55
CA ALA A 116 14.97 -0.89 5.98
C ALA A 116 14.15 -2.08 6.49
N GLN A 117 14.81 -3.20 6.75
CA GLN A 117 14.18 -4.35 7.38
C GLN A 117 13.60 -3.88 8.72
N PRO A 118 12.31 -4.16 9.00
CA PRO A 118 11.72 -3.77 10.27
C PRO A 118 12.54 -4.38 11.42
N GLN A 119 12.89 -3.56 12.40
CA GLN A 119 13.73 -3.95 13.51
C GLN A 119 13.01 -5.04 14.32
N LYS A 120 13.45 -6.30 14.21
CA LYS A 120 12.78 -7.46 14.83
C LYS A 120 12.69 -7.37 16.36
N HIS A 121 13.60 -6.63 17.01
CA HIS A 121 13.62 -6.43 18.46
C HIS A 121 13.86 -4.97 18.83
N PRO A 122 12.97 -4.32 19.62
CA PRO A 122 13.06 -2.90 19.93
C PRO A 122 14.29 -2.51 20.79
N PHE A 123 14.87 -3.46 21.53
CA PHE A 123 16.04 -3.24 22.38
C PHE A 123 17.38 -3.62 21.72
N SER A 124 17.36 -4.18 20.51
CA SER A 124 18.58 -4.52 19.77
C SER A 124 18.96 -3.37 18.85
N THR A 125 20.06 -2.67 19.16
CA THR A 125 20.61 -1.65 18.25
C THR A 125 21.37 -2.32 17.11
N PRO A 126 21.05 -2.02 15.83
CA PRO A 126 21.81 -2.56 14.71
C PRO A 126 23.28 -2.14 14.78
N VAL A 127 24.20 -3.03 14.34
CA VAL A 127 25.66 -2.80 14.32
C VAL A 127 26.06 -1.49 13.65
N ARG A 128 25.27 -1.04 12.67
CA ARG A 128 25.52 0.15 11.87
C ARG A 128 24.60 1.33 12.21
N GLY A 129 23.93 1.25 13.37
CA GLY A 129 22.99 2.25 13.87
C GLY A 129 21.59 2.13 13.28
N LEU A 130 20.69 2.96 13.82
CA LEU A 130 19.28 3.01 13.41
C LEU A 130 19.13 3.37 11.91
N PRO A 131 18.02 2.96 11.26
CA PRO A 131 17.62 3.45 9.94
C PRO A 131 17.74 4.98 9.85
N GLY A 132 18.40 5.49 8.79
CA GLY A 132 18.64 6.93 8.60
C GLY A 132 19.85 7.51 9.36
N SER A 133 20.51 6.73 10.23
CA SER A 133 21.73 7.17 10.92
C SER A 133 22.94 7.30 9.99
N LYS A 134 24.00 7.99 10.45
CA LYS A 134 25.24 8.18 9.68
C LYS A 134 25.89 6.86 9.26
N GLY A 135 25.73 5.81 10.07
CA GLY A 135 26.34 4.51 9.79
C GLY A 135 25.86 3.90 8.47
N LEU A 136 24.59 4.11 8.10
CA LEU A 136 23.98 3.58 6.88
C LEU A 136 24.23 4.43 5.63
N ARG A 137 24.84 5.61 5.74
CA ARG A 137 25.16 6.45 4.58
C ARG A 137 26.22 5.76 3.72
N SER A 138 25.95 5.66 2.43
CA SER A 138 26.89 5.14 1.42
C SER A 138 27.86 6.24 0.96
N SER A 139 29.10 5.83 0.69
CA SER A 139 30.09 6.70 0.06
C SER A 139 29.70 6.99 -1.38
N ARG A 140 29.87 8.25 -1.83
CA ARG A 140 29.64 8.64 -3.23
C ARG A 140 30.70 8.12 -4.19
N VAL A 141 31.82 7.62 -3.67
CA VAL A 141 32.94 7.12 -4.47
C VAL A 141 33.04 5.60 -4.37
N SER A 142 33.03 5.04 -3.16
CA SER A 142 33.18 3.58 -2.97
C SER A 142 31.85 2.81 -2.94
N GLY A 143 30.72 3.51 -2.80
CA GLY A 143 29.39 2.89 -2.58
C GLY A 143 29.24 2.20 -1.21
N ARG A 144 30.31 2.01 -0.45
CA ARG A 144 30.30 1.24 0.81
C ARG A 144 29.59 2.05 1.92
N PRO A 145 28.72 1.41 2.71
CA PRO A 145 28.16 2.04 3.91
C PRO A 145 29.21 2.07 5.03
N GLY A 146 29.22 3.10 5.87
CA GLY A 146 30.20 3.14 6.97
C GLY A 146 30.48 4.50 7.57
N GLY A 147 29.44 5.21 8.02
CA GLY A 147 29.64 6.44 8.81
C GLY A 147 30.11 7.62 7.98
N MET A 148 29.65 7.73 6.73
CA MET A 148 30.10 8.76 5.80
C MET A 148 29.59 10.14 6.24
N ALA A 149 30.45 11.16 6.10
CA ALA A 149 30.11 12.55 6.34
C ALA A 149 30.28 13.38 5.07
N LEU A 150 29.55 14.49 4.98
CA LEU A 150 29.71 15.41 3.87
C LEU A 150 30.97 16.25 4.07
N ILE A 151 31.94 16.14 3.16
CA ILE A 151 33.06 17.07 3.06
C ILE A 151 32.53 18.35 2.40
N ARG A 152 32.10 19.31 3.23
CA ARG A 152 31.38 20.52 2.81
C ARG A 152 32.08 21.30 1.70
N LYS A 153 33.42 21.45 1.77
CA LYS A 153 34.22 22.20 0.80
C LYS A 153 34.08 21.69 -0.63
N TYR A 154 33.92 20.37 -0.80
CA TYR A 154 33.90 19.71 -2.10
C TYR A 154 32.53 19.08 -2.43
N GLY A 155 31.57 19.11 -1.50
CA GLY A 155 30.27 18.48 -1.68
C GLY A 155 30.30 16.95 -1.74
N ILE A 156 31.40 16.31 -1.34
CA ILE A 156 31.59 14.86 -1.48
C ILE A 156 31.18 14.13 -0.18
N MET A 157 30.33 13.12 -0.28
CA MET A 157 29.93 12.28 0.87
C MET A 157 30.85 11.06 0.96
N MET A 158 31.82 11.10 1.87
CA MET A 158 32.78 10.02 2.13
C MET A 158 33.47 10.21 3.50
N LYS A 159 34.12 9.18 4.03
CA LYS A 159 34.90 9.28 5.28
C LYS A 159 36.33 9.75 5.01
N ARG A 160 36.97 10.38 6.01
CA ARG A 160 38.35 10.89 5.91
C ARG A 160 39.36 9.83 5.46
N GLN A 161 39.19 8.59 5.93
CA GLN A 161 40.07 7.48 5.55
C GLN A 161 39.98 7.18 4.04
N GLU A 162 38.76 7.10 3.49
CA GLU A 162 38.57 6.90 2.05
C GLU A 162 39.14 8.04 1.23
N PHE A 163 38.99 9.28 1.71
CA PHE A 163 39.57 10.44 1.03
C PHE A 163 41.10 10.34 0.94
N ARG A 164 41.78 9.89 2.00
CA ARG A 164 43.24 9.72 2.00
C ARG A 164 43.70 8.66 1.01
N GLU A 165 42.97 7.55 0.93
CA GLU A 165 43.30 6.41 0.07
C GLU A 165 43.00 6.69 -1.41
N LYS A 166 41.92 7.43 -1.69
CA LYS A 166 41.43 7.65 -3.06
C LYS A 166 41.68 9.05 -3.59
N ALA A 167 42.31 9.95 -2.83
CA ALA A 167 42.52 11.35 -3.22
C ALA A 167 43.05 11.48 -4.65
N GLU A 168 44.08 10.72 -5.00
CA GLU A 168 44.67 10.75 -6.33
C GLU A 168 43.70 10.24 -7.42
N GLU A 169 42.93 9.17 -7.15
CA GLU A 169 41.89 8.65 -8.05
C GLU A 169 40.78 9.68 -8.33
N ILE A 170 40.43 10.50 -7.32
CA ILE A 170 39.41 11.55 -7.43
C ILE A 170 39.99 12.92 -7.85
N GLY A 171 41.25 12.97 -8.30
CA GLY A 171 41.88 14.16 -8.86
C GLY A 171 42.44 15.15 -7.83
N PHE A 172 42.61 14.74 -6.57
CA PHE A 172 43.25 15.53 -5.53
C PHE A 172 44.75 15.22 -5.48
N ILE A 173 45.54 16.09 -6.09
CA ILE A 173 47.00 15.98 -6.14
C ILE A 173 47.62 16.97 -5.15
N LYS A 174 48.59 16.50 -4.36
CA LYS A 174 49.36 17.37 -3.46
C LYS A 174 50.50 18.00 -4.24
N TYR A 175 50.41 19.30 -4.49
CA TYR A 175 51.55 20.07 -4.97
C TYR A 175 52.55 20.26 -3.82
N ARG A 176 53.83 20.02 -4.13
CA ARG A 176 54.95 20.18 -3.19
C ARG A 176 55.59 21.55 -3.37
#